data_AF-A0A9N9I7R0-F1
#
_entry.id   AF-A0A9N9I7R0-F1
#
_cell.length_a   1.000
_cell.length_b   1.000
_cell.length_c   1.000
_cell.angle_alpha   90.00
_cell.angle_beta   90.00
_cell.angle_gamma   90.00
#
_symmetry.space_group_name_H-M   'P 1'
#
loop_
_entity.id
_entity.type
_entity.pdbx_description
1 polymer ?
#
loop_
_entity_poly.entity_id
_entity_poly.type
_entity_poly.pdbx_seq_one_letter_code
_entity_poly.pdbx_strand_id
1 'polypeptide(L)'
;MSTDIIKPRLVTEILIKIFKNLGIRDLLSVLLVNQEWCQVAIPIYWRAPFSYKKKRSILALKIYRLFLEQENNTNHSSQTTIQTLPTLYDYPFFLKELNFTNLLELDKDITNVDAILKMLTSREIRITTFIMDNTGTGNDNIYGLWTKSCYAPIFSSLVHVEIYPPFPKNRVIKALANNCSNLFHLDINLYDNCPSRVLELINDLNQLFSNRKRLLNIRLVFPKGPGKLLIKALQSRLECFKHIELAKWTFNDCDWKWLKKCQNLAEFAITNPQTQVFDVLGIESELYRLRISKNSKITTTHWHLDKDNKVDKISFESSFYFHPKKPPAEPYHDESLEEFLLHKL
;
A
#
# COMPACT_ATOMS: atom_id res chain seq x y z
N MET A 1 26.92 -34.85 37.46
CA MET A 1 26.43 -33.45 37.45
C MET A 1 26.48 -32.96 36.02
N SER A 2 25.32 -32.84 35.36
CA SER A 2 25.24 -32.27 34.02
C SER A 2 25.37 -30.75 34.17
N THR A 3 26.45 -30.17 33.69
CA THR A 3 26.58 -28.72 33.58
C THR A 3 25.74 -28.29 32.39
N ASP A 4 24.54 -27.78 32.66
CA ASP A 4 23.75 -27.05 31.68
C ASP A 4 24.55 -25.80 31.28
N ILE A 5 25.27 -25.91 30.16
CA ILE A 5 25.91 -24.78 29.50
C ILE A 5 24.77 -23.91 29.00
N ILE A 6 24.47 -22.83 29.74
CA ILE A 6 23.50 -21.82 29.33
C ILE A 6 24.04 -21.17 28.05
N LYS A 7 23.56 -21.67 26.91
CA LYS A 7 23.87 -21.09 25.60
C LYS A 7 23.26 -19.68 25.59
N PRO A 8 24.05 -18.61 25.40
CA PRO A 8 23.50 -17.26 25.33
C PRO A 8 22.52 -17.20 24.15
N ARG A 9 21.24 -16.99 24.48
CA ARG A 9 20.16 -16.83 23.50
C ARG A 9 19.83 -15.34 23.39
N LEU A 10 19.88 -14.83 22.17
CA LEU A 10 19.32 -13.52 21.86
C LEU A 10 17.81 -13.58 22.02
N VAL A 11 17.25 -12.65 22.79
CA VAL A 11 15.80 -12.55 22.99
C VAL A 11 15.12 -12.27 21.65
N THR A 12 13.99 -12.93 21.39
CA THR A 12 13.22 -12.81 20.14
C THR A 12 12.94 -11.37 19.72
N GLU A 13 12.66 -10.47 20.67
CA GLU A 13 12.43 -9.05 20.40
C GLU A 13 13.66 -8.35 19.78
N ILE A 14 14.86 -8.73 20.20
CA ILE A 14 16.11 -8.19 19.67
C ILE A 14 16.31 -8.73 18.24
N LEU A 15 16.08 -10.03 18.02
CA LEU A 15 16.13 -10.61 16.67
C LEU A 15 15.15 -9.92 15.72
N ILE A 16 13.91 -9.65 16.15
CA ILE A 16 12.93 -8.91 15.36
C ILE A 16 13.44 -7.51 15.00
N LYS A 17 14.05 -6.79 15.95
CA LYS A 17 14.60 -5.45 15.70
C LYS A 17 15.77 -5.51 14.71
N ILE A 18 16.66 -6.49 14.84
CA ILE A 18 17.78 -6.68 13.92
C ILE A 18 17.24 -7.01 12.52
N PHE A 19 16.38 -8.03 12.41
CA PHE A 19 15.90 -8.55 11.13
C PHE A 19 15.02 -7.54 10.37
N LYS A 20 14.33 -6.64 11.07
CA LYS A 20 13.58 -5.53 10.43
C LYS A 20 14.47 -4.52 9.70
N ASN A 21 15.75 -4.44 10.05
CA ASN A 21 16.71 -3.55 9.38
C ASN A 21 17.48 -4.26 8.25
N LEU A 22 17.22 -5.56 8.03
CA LEU A 22 17.88 -6.34 6.99
C LEU A 22 17.18 -6.20 5.65
N GLY A 23 17.97 -6.27 4.57
CA GLY A 23 17.43 -6.45 3.24
C GLY A 23 16.83 -7.84 3.05
N ILE A 24 16.02 -8.00 2.01
CA ILE A 24 15.36 -9.29 1.69
C ILE A 24 16.39 -10.41 1.48
N ARG A 25 17.52 -10.09 0.84
CA ARG A 25 18.61 -11.04 0.62
C ARG A 25 19.21 -11.49 1.95
N ASP A 26 19.45 -10.58 2.87
CA ASP A 26 20.07 -10.91 4.15
C ASP A 26 19.09 -11.70 5.03
N LEU A 27 17.77 -11.45 4.89
CA LEU A 27 16.74 -12.30 5.50
C LEU A 27 16.81 -13.75 4.99
N LEU A 28 17.16 -13.99 3.71
CA LEU A 28 17.37 -15.35 3.22
C LEU A 28 18.56 -16.03 3.89
N SER A 29 19.66 -15.30 4.10
CA SER A 29 20.81 -15.83 4.84
C SER A 29 20.44 -16.17 6.28
N VAL A 30 19.58 -15.39 6.92
CA VAL A 30 19.06 -15.65 8.28
C VAL A 30 18.29 -16.97 8.35
N LEU A 31 17.56 -17.35 7.30
CA LEU A 31 16.84 -18.64 7.22
C LEU A 31 17.77 -19.86 7.20
N LEU A 32 19.07 -19.68 7.00
CA LEU A 32 20.04 -20.77 6.95
C LEU A 32 20.78 -20.98 8.28
N VAL A 33 20.57 -20.11 9.27
CA VAL A 33 21.35 -20.11 10.51
C VAL A 33 20.92 -21.22 11.46
N ASN A 34 19.66 -21.20 11.92
CA ASN A 34 19.06 -22.22 12.79
C ASN A 34 17.54 -22.07 12.86
N GLN A 35 16.86 -23.04 13.48
CA GLN A 35 15.39 -23.06 13.60
C GLN A 35 14.82 -21.83 14.35
N GLU A 36 15.47 -21.36 15.41
CA GLU A 36 15.01 -20.18 16.18
C GLU A 36 15.01 -18.92 15.32
N TRP A 37 16.05 -18.74 14.50
CA TRP A 37 16.17 -17.61 13.57
C TRP A 37 15.15 -17.72 12.44
N CYS A 38 14.92 -18.93 11.91
CA CYS A 38 13.88 -19.17 10.90
C CYS A 38 12.50 -18.79 11.41
N GLN A 39 12.14 -19.17 12.64
CA GLN A 39 10.83 -18.86 13.24
C GLN A 39 10.55 -17.36 13.30
N VAL A 40 11.58 -16.53 13.47
CA VAL A 40 11.46 -15.07 13.50
C VAL A 40 11.53 -14.46 12.09
N ALA A 41 12.39 -14.99 11.23
CA ALA A 41 12.63 -14.44 9.91
C ALA A 41 11.53 -14.78 8.91
N ILE A 42 10.92 -15.97 8.97
CA ILE A 42 9.85 -16.37 8.04
C ILE A 42 8.67 -15.39 8.07
N PRO A 43 8.08 -15.00 9.21
CA PRO A 43 6.99 -14.02 9.24
C PRO A 43 7.38 -12.65 8.67
N ILE A 44 8.64 -12.22 8.89
CA ILE A 44 9.16 -10.94 8.36
C ILE A 44 9.33 -11.03 6.84
N TYR A 45 10.00 -12.10 6.39
CA TYR A 45 10.25 -12.36 4.99
C TYR A 45 8.92 -12.52 4.24
N TRP A 46 7.95 -13.26 4.78
CA TRP A 46 6.68 -13.56 4.12
C TRP A 46 5.59 -12.48 4.29
N ARG A 47 5.92 -11.35 4.90
CA ARG A 47 4.99 -10.21 5.11
C ARG A 47 4.40 -9.65 3.81
N ALA A 48 5.22 -9.62 2.75
CA ALA A 48 4.91 -9.00 1.46
C ALA A 48 5.36 -9.94 0.31
N PRO A 49 4.75 -11.13 0.14
CA PRO A 49 5.28 -12.16 -0.74
C PRO A 49 5.19 -11.78 -2.24
N PHE A 50 4.27 -10.87 -2.60
CA PHE A 50 4.04 -10.43 -3.98
C PHE A 50 4.69 -9.09 -4.34
N SER A 51 5.37 -8.40 -3.44
CA SER A 51 5.89 -7.04 -3.68
C SER A 51 7.29 -6.97 -4.30
N TYR A 52 7.94 -8.12 -4.53
CA TYR A 52 9.36 -8.18 -4.90
C TYR A 52 9.60 -8.91 -6.23
N LYS A 53 10.88 -9.23 -6.52
CA LYS A 53 11.35 -9.90 -7.74
C LYS A 53 10.42 -11.05 -8.16
N LYS A 54 10.19 -11.17 -9.47
CA LYS A 54 9.27 -12.14 -10.09
C LYS A 54 9.42 -13.58 -9.56
N LYS A 55 10.65 -14.06 -9.31
CA LYS A 55 10.89 -15.43 -8.80
C LYS A 55 10.25 -15.70 -7.44
N ARG A 56 10.42 -14.79 -6.48
CA ARG A 56 9.82 -14.90 -5.14
C ARG A 56 8.30 -14.91 -5.20
N SER A 57 7.72 -14.02 -5.99
CA SER A 57 6.26 -13.94 -6.13
C SER A 57 5.69 -15.19 -6.83
N ILE A 58 6.42 -15.80 -7.78
CA ILE A 58 6.08 -17.12 -8.36
C ILE A 58 6.10 -18.22 -7.29
N LEU A 59 7.13 -18.26 -6.44
CA LEU A 59 7.21 -19.24 -5.34
C LEU A 59 6.02 -19.07 -4.37
N ALA A 60 5.70 -17.83 -4.02
CA ALA A 60 4.54 -17.54 -3.18
C ALA A 60 3.24 -18.02 -3.80
N LEU A 61 3.04 -17.79 -5.11
CA LEU A 61 1.87 -18.28 -5.82
C LEU A 61 1.79 -19.81 -5.79
N LYS A 62 2.90 -20.53 -5.98
CA LYS A 62 2.95 -22.00 -5.88
C LYS A 62 2.53 -22.46 -4.48
N ILE A 63 3.09 -21.86 -3.43
CA ILE A 63 2.74 -22.19 -2.04
C ILE A 63 1.25 -21.95 -1.79
N TYR A 64 0.71 -20.82 -2.22
CA TYR A 64 -0.70 -20.51 -2.04
C TYR A 64 -1.61 -21.51 -2.77
N ARG A 65 -1.21 -21.98 -3.97
CA ARG A 65 -1.91 -23.05 -4.68
C ARG A 65 -1.90 -24.37 -3.92
N LEU A 66 -0.79 -24.73 -3.27
CA LEU A 66 -0.75 -25.92 -2.40
C LEU A 66 -1.76 -25.82 -1.25
N PHE A 67 -1.90 -24.64 -0.63
CA PHE A 67 -2.93 -24.43 0.41
C PHE A 67 -4.36 -24.57 -0.14
N LEU A 68 -4.63 -24.06 -1.35
CA LEU A 68 -5.93 -24.22 -2.00
C LEU A 68 -6.24 -25.70 -2.32
N GLU A 69 -5.26 -26.44 -2.83
CA GLU A 69 -5.40 -27.87 -3.12
C GLU A 69 -5.66 -28.69 -1.85
N GLN A 70 -4.97 -28.35 -0.75
CA GLN A 70 -5.20 -28.98 0.55
C GLN A 70 -6.63 -28.72 1.07
N GLU A 71 -7.11 -27.48 1.01
CA GLU A 71 -8.49 -27.14 1.44
C GLU A 71 -9.54 -27.89 0.60
N ASN A 72 -9.32 -28.03 -0.71
CA ASN A 72 -10.23 -28.76 -1.59
C ASN A 72 -10.24 -30.28 -1.32
N ASN A 73 -9.07 -30.89 -1.08
CA ASN A 73 -8.94 -32.32 -0.83
C ASN A 73 -9.52 -32.72 0.53
N THR A 74 -9.41 -31.84 1.54
CA THR A 74 -9.99 -32.08 2.88
C THR A 74 -11.53 -32.21 2.83
N ASN A 75 -12.18 -31.61 1.83
CA ASN A 75 -13.62 -31.70 1.63
C ASN A 75 -14.08 -32.99 0.92
N HIS A 76 -13.16 -33.82 0.39
CA HIS A 76 -13.50 -34.96 -0.48
C HIS A 76 -12.95 -36.33 -0.04
N SER A 77 -12.15 -36.45 1.02
CA SER A 77 -11.63 -37.77 1.45
C SER A 77 -11.77 -38.03 2.95
N SER A 78 -12.62 -39.01 3.27
CA SER A 78 -12.47 -39.86 4.44
C SER A 78 -11.11 -40.56 4.40
N GLN A 79 -10.29 -40.37 5.44
CA GLN A 79 -9.17 -41.22 5.85
C GLN A 79 -8.37 -41.90 4.72
N THR A 80 -7.53 -41.15 4.02
CA THR A 80 -6.40 -41.75 3.32
C THR A 80 -5.18 -40.85 3.50
N THR A 81 -4.14 -41.45 4.08
CA THR A 81 -2.79 -40.91 4.34
C THR A 81 -2.46 -39.65 3.56
N ILE A 82 -2.58 -38.52 4.25
CA ILE A 82 -2.15 -37.21 3.80
C ILE A 82 -0.63 -37.32 3.59
N GLN A 83 -0.19 -37.48 2.34
CA GLN A 83 1.17 -37.06 1.97
C GLN A 83 1.16 -35.53 1.98
N THR A 84 1.08 -34.99 3.21
CA THR A 84 1.42 -33.63 3.51
C THR A 84 2.84 -33.43 2.98
N LEU A 85 3.07 -32.50 2.06
CA LEU A 85 4.15 -31.58 2.39
C LEU A 85 3.49 -30.62 3.39
N PRO A 86 3.68 -30.83 4.71
CA PRO A 86 3.22 -29.83 5.64
C PRO A 86 4.17 -28.68 5.36
N THR A 87 3.67 -27.62 4.75
CA THR A 87 4.40 -26.37 4.75
C THR A 87 4.77 -26.12 6.21
N LEU A 88 6.08 -25.98 6.48
CA LEU A 88 6.59 -25.91 7.85
C LEU A 88 5.95 -24.77 8.65
N TYR A 89 5.34 -23.82 7.93
CA TYR A 89 4.61 -22.68 8.47
C TYR A 89 3.32 -22.42 7.67
N ASP A 90 2.34 -21.81 8.34
CA ASP A 90 1.14 -21.25 7.71
C ASP A 90 1.47 -19.92 7.00
N TYR A 91 2.06 -20.03 5.81
CA TYR A 91 2.51 -18.88 5.03
C TYR A 91 1.43 -17.82 4.75
N PRO A 92 0.18 -18.18 4.39
CA PRO A 92 -0.90 -17.21 4.25
C PRO A 92 -1.09 -16.31 5.48
N PHE A 93 -0.89 -16.84 6.70
CA PHE A 93 -1.08 -16.10 7.94
C PHE A 93 -0.15 -14.89 8.10
N PHE A 94 1.02 -14.93 7.47
CA PHE A 94 2.02 -13.86 7.57
C PHE A 94 1.76 -12.70 6.61
N LEU A 95 0.83 -12.83 5.66
CA LEU A 95 0.52 -11.77 4.71
C LEU A 95 0.04 -10.50 5.45
N LYS A 96 0.72 -9.38 5.20
CA LYS A 96 0.31 -8.03 5.64
C LYS A 96 0.29 -7.01 4.53
N GLU A 97 1.04 -7.25 3.46
CA GLU A 97 1.10 -6.39 2.28
C GLU A 97 0.76 -7.18 1.03
N LEU A 98 -0.21 -6.67 0.28
CA LEU A 98 -0.63 -7.25 -0.99
C LEU A 98 -0.37 -6.25 -2.12
N ASN A 99 0.66 -6.52 -2.92
CA ASN A 99 0.76 -5.97 -4.26
C ASN A 99 -0.17 -6.79 -5.17
N PHE A 100 -1.36 -6.23 -5.41
CA PHE A 100 -2.43 -6.89 -6.16
C PHE A 100 -2.12 -6.95 -7.64
N THR A 101 -1.44 -5.94 -8.19
CA THR A 101 -1.00 -5.93 -9.58
C THR A 101 -0.06 -7.10 -9.87
N ASN A 102 0.94 -7.31 -9.03
CA ASN A 102 1.87 -8.43 -9.20
C ASN A 102 1.15 -9.78 -9.09
N LEU A 103 0.19 -9.94 -8.18
CA LEU A 103 -0.61 -11.16 -8.08
C LEU A 103 -1.37 -11.43 -9.39
N LEU A 104 -2.05 -10.42 -9.94
CA LEU A 104 -2.78 -10.51 -11.20
C LEU A 104 -1.87 -10.78 -12.42
N GLU A 105 -0.66 -10.21 -12.44
CA GLU A 105 0.31 -10.44 -13.51
C GLU A 105 0.86 -11.87 -13.52
N LEU A 106 1.01 -12.47 -12.33
CA LEU A 106 1.48 -13.83 -12.15
C LEU A 106 0.41 -14.88 -12.45
N ASP A 107 -0.84 -14.57 -12.11
CA ASP A 107 -1.99 -15.43 -12.35
C ASP A 107 -3.09 -14.67 -13.10
N LYS A 108 -3.05 -14.81 -14.43
CA LYS A 108 -4.03 -14.16 -15.32
C LYS A 108 -5.44 -14.76 -15.19
N ASP A 109 -5.57 -15.92 -14.56
CA ASP A 109 -6.87 -16.52 -14.29
C ASP A 109 -7.47 -15.88 -13.02
N ILE A 110 -8.50 -15.06 -13.24
CA ILE A 110 -9.24 -14.39 -12.16
C ILE A 110 -9.82 -15.38 -11.15
N THR A 111 -10.11 -16.63 -11.57
CA THR A 111 -10.69 -17.67 -10.72
C THR A 111 -9.70 -18.07 -9.63
N ASN A 112 -8.42 -18.18 -9.96
CA ASN A 112 -7.36 -18.50 -8.99
C ASN A 112 -7.16 -17.37 -7.99
N VAL A 113 -7.18 -16.11 -8.47
CA VAL A 113 -7.06 -14.94 -7.60
C VAL A 113 -8.27 -14.81 -6.67
N ASP A 114 -9.48 -15.06 -7.18
CA ASP A 114 -10.70 -15.13 -6.37
C ASP A 114 -10.63 -16.23 -5.31
N ALA A 115 -10.10 -17.42 -5.66
CA ALA A 115 -9.88 -18.51 -4.71
C ALA A 115 -8.87 -18.14 -3.61
N ILE A 116 -7.76 -17.48 -3.97
CA ILE A 116 -6.79 -16.97 -2.99
C ILE A 116 -7.46 -15.97 -2.04
N LEU A 117 -8.22 -15.01 -2.55
CA LEU A 117 -8.91 -14.04 -1.70
C LEU A 117 -9.95 -14.71 -0.78
N LYS A 118 -10.66 -15.74 -1.26
CA LYS A 118 -11.57 -16.54 -0.43
C LYS A 118 -10.84 -17.26 0.69
N MET A 119 -9.72 -17.92 0.40
CA MET A 119 -8.86 -18.59 1.39
C MET A 119 -8.33 -17.60 2.44
N LEU A 120 -7.87 -16.42 2.00
CA LEU A 120 -7.42 -15.38 2.94
C LEU A 120 -8.59 -14.88 3.81
N THR A 121 -9.81 -14.86 3.28
CA THR A 121 -11.00 -14.41 4.02
C THR A 121 -11.39 -15.45 5.05
N SER A 122 -11.44 -16.73 4.68
CA SER A 122 -11.80 -17.83 5.58
C SER A 122 -10.80 -17.99 6.73
N ARG A 123 -9.53 -17.64 6.49
CA ARG A 123 -8.47 -17.62 7.50
C ARG A 123 -8.40 -16.32 8.31
N GLU A 124 -9.36 -15.41 8.12
CA GLU A 124 -9.43 -14.11 8.81
C GLU A 124 -8.16 -13.26 8.67
N ILE A 125 -7.47 -13.39 7.53
CA ILE A 125 -6.24 -12.64 7.27
C ILE A 125 -6.55 -11.15 7.20
N ARG A 126 -5.71 -10.35 7.86
CA ARG A 126 -5.82 -8.89 7.92
C ARG A 126 -4.64 -8.25 7.20
N ILE A 127 -4.93 -7.56 6.11
CA ILE A 127 -3.94 -6.83 5.31
C ILE A 127 -3.88 -5.38 5.79
N THR A 128 -2.67 -4.86 5.94
CA THR A 128 -2.42 -3.47 6.36
C THR A 128 -2.00 -2.56 5.21
N THR A 129 -1.37 -3.15 4.19
CA THR A 129 -0.85 -2.41 3.03
C THR A 129 -1.39 -3.01 1.74
N PHE A 130 -1.98 -2.18 0.89
CA PHE A 130 -2.52 -2.59 -0.40
C PHE A 130 -1.95 -1.72 -1.51
N ILE A 131 -1.36 -2.36 -2.52
CA ILE A 131 -0.70 -1.69 -3.63
C ILE A 131 -1.28 -2.22 -4.93
N MET A 132 -1.63 -1.30 -5.82
CA MET A 132 -2.10 -1.60 -7.16
C MET A 132 -1.44 -0.64 -8.15
N ASP A 133 -0.45 -1.15 -8.88
CA ASP A 133 0.30 -0.43 -9.89
C ASP A 133 -0.43 -0.35 -11.24
N ASN A 134 -0.15 0.71 -12.00
CA ASN A 134 -0.71 0.93 -13.34
C ASN A 134 -0.14 -0.07 -14.35
N THR A 135 -0.93 -1.07 -14.72
CA THR A 135 -0.56 -2.05 -15.76
C THR A 135 -0.92 -1.61 -17.19
N GLY A 136 -1.60 -0.47 -17.36
CA GLY A 136 -2.09 0.00 -18.66
C GLY A 136 -3.20 -0.88 -19.28
N THR A 137 -3.72 -1.88 -18.56
CA THR A 137 -4.75 -2.80 -19.07
C THR A 137 -6.14 -2.39 -18.57
N GLY A 138 -7.06 -2.10 -19.50
CA GLY A 138 -8.42 -1.59 -19.23
C GLY A 138 -9.43 -2.62 -18.71
N ASN A 139 -9.03 -3.53 -17.81
CA ASN A 139 -9.91 -4.58 -17.32
C ASN A 139 -10.45 -4.29 -15.91
N ASP A 140 -11.31 -3.26 -15.82
CA ASP A 140 -11.94 -2.78 -14.58
C ASP A 140 -12.52 -3.91 -13.70
N ASN A 141 -13.05 -4.98 -14.31
CA ASN A 141 -13.64 -6.11 -13.60
C ASN A 141 -12.62 -6.89 -12.77
N ILE A 142 -11.42 -7.12 -13.31
CA ILE A 142 -10.35 -7.85 -12.61
C ILE A 142 -9.81 -7.01 -11.46
N TYR A 143 -9.58 -5.72 -11.69
CA TYR A 143 -9.07 -4.82 -10.66
C TYR A 143 -10.12 -4.43 -9.62
N GLY A 144 -11.41 -4.59 -9.92
CA GLY A 144 -12.52 -4.41 -8.98
C GLY A 144 -12.77 -5.62 -8.09
N LEU A 145 -12.12 -6.77 -8.32
CA LEU A 145 -12.39 -8.02 -7.62
C LEU A 145 -12.34 -7.88 -6.09
N TRP A 146 -11.32 -7.19 -5.57
CA TRP A 146 -11.12 -6.98 -4.14
C TRP A 146 -12.20 -6.11 -3.47
N THR A 147 -12.97 -5.35 -4.26
CA THR A 147 -14.04 -4.48 -3.74
C THR A 147 -15.34 -5.23 -3.44
N LYS A 148 -15.44 -6.52 -3.79
CA LYS A 148 -16.59 -7.36 -3.43
C LYS A 148 -16.75 -7.41 -1.91
N SER A 149 -17.99 -7.35 -1.44
CA SER A 149 -18.32 -7.30 0.00
C SER A 149 -17.80 -8.52 0.77
N CYS A 150 -17.73 -9.70 0.15
CA CYS A 150 -17.18 -10.90 0.79
C CYS A 150 -15.71 -10.75 1.19
N TYR A 151 -14.95 -9.85 0.57
CA TYR A 151 -13.54 -9.60 0.88
C TYR A 151 -13.33 -8.42 1.84
N ALA A 152 -14.40 -7.72 2.24
CA ALA A 152 -14.33 -6.60 3.17
C ALA A 152 -13.56 -6.92 4.47
N PRO A 153 -13.69 -8.12 5.09
CA PRO A 153 -12.94 -8.45 6.31
C PRO A 153 -11.43 -8.31 6.15
N ILE A 154 -10.86 -8.78 5.03
CA ILE A 154 -9.41 -8.73 4.79
C ILE A 154 -8.89 -7.30 4.70
N PHE A 155 -9.66 -6.44 4.02
CA PHE A 155 -9.28 -5.05 3.71
C PHE A 155 -9.74 -4.05 4.78
N SER A 156 -10.50 -4.48 5.78
CA SER A 156 -10.98 -3.59 6.85
C SER A 156 -9.86 -2.99 7.71
N SER A 157 -8.71 -3.68 7.76
CA SER A 157 -7.52 -3.29 8.53
C SER A 157 -6.52 -2.44 7.74
N LEU A 158 -6.86 -1.98 6.53
CA LEU A 158 -5.94 -1.20 5.71
C LEU A 158 -5.54 0.11 6.41
N VAL A 159 -4.23 0.36 6.38
CA VAL A 159 -3.56 1.55 6.90
C VAL A 159 -2.88 2.31 5.76
N HIS A 160 -2.38 1.60 4.76
CA HIS A 160 -1.64 2.14 3.64
C HIS A 160 -2.21 1.64 2.31
N VAL A 161 -2.60 2.56 1.43
CA VAL A 161 -3.20 2.24 0.13
C VAL A 161 -2.54 3.06 -0.97
N GLU A 162 -2.09 2.38 -2.01
CA GLU A 162 -1.56 2.97 -3.24
C GLU A 162 -2.29 2.38 -4.45
N ILE A 163 -2.94 3.21 -5.26
CA ILE A 163 -3.71 2.76 -6.44
C ILE A 163 -3.44 3.71 -7.60
N TYR A 164 -2.65 3.27 -8.57
CA TYR A 164 -2.22 4.08 -9.71
C TYR A 164 -2.99 3.91 -11.05
N PRO A 165 -3.68 2.79 -11.34
CA PRO A 165 -4.44 2.66 -12.59
C PRO A 165 -5.71 3.53 -12.60
N PRO A 166 -6.12 4.08 -13.76
CA PRO A 166 -7.38 4.78 -13.89
C PRO A 166 -8.56 3.78 -13.91
N PHE A 167 -9.44 3.84 -12.92
CA PHE A 167 -10.64 3.00 -12.85
C PHE A 167 -11.93 3.83 -12.90
N PRO A 168 -12.45 4.16 -14.10
CA PRO A 168 -13.64 5.00 -14.24
C PRO A 168 -14.95 4.36 -13.81
N LYS A 169 -15.00 3.06 -13.54
CA LYS A 169 -16.25 2.37 -13.15
C LYS A 169 -16.19 1.72 -11.77
N ASN A 170 -15.05 1.81 -11.08
CA ASN A 170 -14.81 0.97 -9.93
C ASN A 170 -15.25 1.65 -8.63
N ARG A 171 -15.91 0.89 -7.76
CA ARG A 171 -16.37 1.29 -6.42
C ARG A 171 -15.21 1.33 -5.41
N VAL A 172 -13.99 1.65 -5.85
CA VAL A 172 -12.78 1.67 -4.99
C VAL A 172 -12.97 2.63 -3.83
N ILE A 173 -13.27 3.90 -4.11
CA ILE A 173 -13.42 4.89 -3.04
C ILE A 173 -14.57 4.51 -2.12
N LYS A 174 -15.69 4.04 -2.68
CA LYS A 174 -16.81 3.53 -1.90
C LYS A 174 -16.43 2.36 -0.98
N ALA A 175 -15.65 1.39 -1.48
CA ALA A 175 -15.17 0.26 -0.70
C ALA A 175 -14.21 0.72 0.40
N LEU A 176 -13.30 1.64 0.12
CA LEU A 176 -12.42 2.24 1.12
C LEU A 176 -13.21 3.01 2.19
N ALA A 177 -14.25 3.76 1.78
CA ALA A 177 -15.12 4.53 2.67
C ALA A 177 -15.96 3.64 3.60
N ASN A 178 -16.43 2.50 3.09
CA ASN A 178 -17.26 1.57 3.84
C ASN A 178 -16.46 0.65 4.76
N ASN A 179 -15.28 0.19 4.32
CA ASN A 179 -14.60 -0.92 4.97
C ASN A 179 -13.38 -0.49 5.78
N CYS A 180 -12.64 0.51 5.32
CA CYS A 180 -11.38 0.88 5.96
C CYS A 180 -11.70 1.95 6.99
N SER A 181 -11.37 1.79 8.27
CA SER A 181 -11.53 2.84 9.30
C SER A 181 -10.18 3.40 9.80
N ASN A 182 -9.10 2.65 9.60
CA ASN A 182 -7.75 2.96 10.11
C ASN A 182 -6.78 3.53 9.06
N LEU A 183 -7.29 3.92 7.89
CA LEU A 183 -6.47 4.44 6.80
C LEU A 183 -5.66 5.66 7.26
N PHE A 184 -4.36 5.62 7.02
CA PHE A 184 -3.38 6.65 7.39
C PHE A 184 -2.66 7.21 6.16
N HIS A 185 -2.41 6.39 5.16
CA HIS A 185 -1.78 6.76 3.90
C HIS A 185 -2.69 6.37 2.73
N LEU A 186 -2.98 7.32 1.85
CA LEU A 186 -3.75 7.11 0.63
C LEU A 186 -3.11 7.85 -0.54
N ASP A 187 -2.55 7.11 -1.48
CA ASP A 187 -2.16 7.61 -2.80
C ASP A 187 -3.07 6.99 -3.87
N ILE A 188 -3.84 7.82 -4.57
CA ILE A 188 -4.73 7.30 -5.61
C ILE A 188 -4.80 8.20 -6.85
N ASN A 189 -4.72 7.54 -8.00
CA ASN A 189 -5.05 8.10 -9.30
C ASN A 189 -6.54 7.88 -9.61
N LEU A 190 -7.27 8.97 -9.69
CA LEU A 190 -8.69 9.04 -10.01
C LEU A 190 -8.86 9.40 -11.48
N TYR A 191 -9.89 8.85 -12.09
CA TYR A 191 -10.28 9.18 -13.46
C TYR A 191 -11.72 8.76 -13.71
N ASP A 192 -12.55 9.71 -14.12
CA ASP A 192 -13.85 9.42 -14.73
C ASP A 192 -14.26 10.58 -15.63
N ASN A 193 -14.89 10.26 -16.76
CA ASN A 193 -15.38 11.23 -17.72
C ASN A 193 -16.90 11.46 -17.63
N CYS A 194 -17.61 10.69 -16.80
CA CYS A 194 -19.05 10.81 -16.63
C CYS A 194 -19.38 11.72 -15.45
N PRO A 195 -20.06 12.86 -15.67
CA PRO A 195 -20.33 13.83 -14.59
C PRO A 195 -21.06 13.26 -13.37
N SER A 196 -22.04 12.38 -13.55
CA SER A 196 -22.78 11.78 -12.43
C SER A 196 -21.89 10.89 -11.56
N ARG A 197 -21.04 10.06 -12.17
CA ARG A 197 -20.10 9.22 -11.42
C ARG A 197 -18.96 10.02 -10.78
N VAL A 198 -18.55 11.14 -11.39
CA VAL A 198 -17.64 12.08 -10.73
C VAL A 198 -18.26 12.63 -9.45
N LEU A 199 -19.55 13.00 -9.47
CA LEU A 199 -20.25 13.45 -8.26
C LEU A 199 -20.34 12.34 -7.21
N GLU A 200 -20.67 11.10 -7.60
CA GLU A 200 -20.67 9.94 -6.71
C GLU A 200 -19.28 9.72 -6.08
N LEU A 201 -18.22 9.77 -6.88
CA LEU A 201 -16.84 9.63 -6.41
C LEU A 201 -16.49 10.70 -5.39
N ILE A 202 -16.85 11.96 -5.62
CA ILE A 202 -16.64 13.04 -4.65
C ILE A 202 -17.42 12.78 -3.36
N ASN A 203 -18.67 12.28 -3.45
CA ASN A 203 -19.45 11.95 -2.26
C ASN A 203 -18.82 10.79 -1.48
N ASP A 204 -18.31 9.77 -2.17
CA ASP A 204 -17.59 8.67 -1.54
C ASP A 204 -16.28 9.16 -0.89
N LEU A 205 -15.55 10.10 -1.51
CA LEU A 205 -14.38 10.75 -0.88
C LEU A 205 -14.78 11.55 0.36
N ASN A 206 -15.88 12.30 0.31
CA ASN A 206 -16.37 13.05 1.46
C ASN A 206 -16.74 12.11 2.62
N GLN A 207 -17.42 10.99 2.32
CA GLN A 207 -17.70 9.93 3.30
C GLN A 207 -16.39 9.33 3.84
N LEU A 208 -15.43 9.05 2.95
CA LEU A 208 -14.12 8.51 3.31
C LEU A 208 -13.41 9.41 4.33
N PHE A 209 -13.45 10.73 4.16
CA PHE A 209 -12.82 11.70 5.08
C PHE A 209 -13.63 11.88 6.36
N SER A 210 -14.96 11.97 6.25
CA SER A 210 -15.87 12.17 7.39
C SER A 210 -15.83 11.03 8.41
N ASN A 211 -15.47 9.81 7.99
CA ASN A 211 -15.42 8.65 8.88
C ASN A 211 -14.10 8.53 9.67
N ARG A 212 -13.14 9.45 9.53
CA ARG A 212 -11.77 9.30 10.06
C ARG A 212 -11.54 9.96 11.41
N LYS A 213 -10.86 9.24 12.29
CA LYS A 213 -10.41 9.74 13.61
C LYS A 213 -8.90 10.01 13.68
N ARG A 214 -8.14 9.65 12.64
CA ARG A 214 -6.67 9.72 12.60
C ARG A 214 -6.21 10.68 11.51
N LEU A 215 -4.99 11.20 11.69
CA LEU A 215 -4.32 12.00 10.66
C LEU A 215 -4.15 11.18 9.38
N LEU A 216 -4.44 11.81 8.25
CA LEU A 216 -4.42 11.22 6.93
C LEU A 216 -3.39 11.95 6.09
N ASN A 217 -2.58 11.16 5.39
CA ASN A 217 -1.69 11.61 4.34
C ASN A 217 -2.35 11.24 3.02
N ILE A 218 -2.68 12.23 2.21
CA ILE A 218 -3.38 12.02 0.94
C ILE A 218 -2.59 12.55 -0.24
N ARG A 219 -2.53 11.74 -1.28
CA ARG A 219 -2.16 12.16 -2.62
C ARG A 219 -3.27 11.76 -3.56
N LEU A 220 -3.91 12.76 -4.15
CA LEU A 220 -5.03 12.56 -5.06
C LEU A 220 -4.68 13.13 -6.43
N VAL A 221 -4.58 12.27 -7.43
CA VAL A 221 -4.36 12.69 -8.81
C VAL A 221 -5.68 12.57 -9.58
N PHE A 222 -6.23 13.66 -10.09
CA PHE A 222 -7.43 13.58 -10.95
C PHE A 222 -7.31 14.55 -12.12
N PRO A 223 -6.86 14.08 -13.31
CA PRO A 223 -6.81 14.90 -14.51
C PRO A 223 -8.17 15.53 -14.81
N LYS A 224 -8.24 16.87 -14.73
CA LYS A 224 -9.46 17.67 -14.96
C LYS A 224 -10.59 17.42 -13.95
N GLY A 225 -10.30 16.82 -12.80
CA GLY A 225 -11.29 16.63 -11.73
C GLY A 225 -11.80 17.97 -11.16
N PRO A 226 -13.05 18.03 -10.65
CA PRO A 226 -13.66 19.25 -10.15
C PRO A 226 -13.09 19.64 -8.77
N GLY A 227 -12.00 20.41 -8.76
CA GLY A 227 -11.25 20.78 -7.56
C GLY A 227 -12.08 21.54 -6.52
N LYS A 228 -13.06 22.35 -6.95
CA LYS A 228 -13.99 23.05 -6.04
C LYS A 228 -14.82 22.10 -5.19
N LEU A 229 -15.26 20.97 -5.76
CA LEU A 229 -16.03 19.97 -5.02
C LEU A 229 -15.13 19.16 -4.09
N LEU A 230 -13.89 18.87 -4.52
CA LEU A 230 -12.90 18.25 -3.65
C LEU A 230 -12.59 19.13 -2.42
N ILE A 231 -12.36 20.43 -2.61
CA ILE A 231 -12.09 21.35 -1.49
C ILE A 231 -13.24 21.33 -0.48
N LYS A 232 -14.49 21.32 -0.94
CA LYS A 232 -15.65 21.17 -0.03
C LYS A 232 -15.59 19.86 0.76
N ALA A 233 -15.20 18.76 0.13
CA ALA A 233 -15.04 17.48 0.81
C ALA A 233 -13.91 17.51 1.86
N LEU A 234 -12.76 18.11 1.53
CA LEU A 234 -11.65 18.30 2.46
C LEU A 234 -12.03 19.20 3.65
N GLN A 235 -12.81 20.25 3.39
CA GLN A 235 -13.27 21.20 4.41
C GLN A 235 -14.19 20.58 5.47
N SER A 236 -14.74 19.39 5.22
CA SER A 236 -15.53 18.67 6.22
C SER A 236 -14.72 18.28 7.47
N ARG A 237 -13.40 18.12 7.35
CA ARG A 237 -12.50 17.59 8.39
C ARG A 237 -11.07 18.12 8.29
N LEU A 238 -10.90 19.43 8.45
CA LEU A 238 -9.61 20.12 8.29
C LEU A 238 -8.53 19.65 9.27
N GLU A 239 -8.93 19.19 10.45
CA GLU A 239 -8.06 18.68 11.50
C GLU A 239 -7.43 17.31 11.18
N CYS A 240 -7.99 16.58 10.21
CA CYS A 240 -7.58 15.22 9.89
C CYS A 240 -6.39 15.15 8.92
N PHE A 241 -5.92 16.24 8.32
CA PHE A 241 -4.90 16.15 7.26
C PHE A 241 -3.52 16.60 7.76
N LYS A 242 -2.51 15.74 7.50
CA LYS A 242 -1.11 16.05 7.79
C LYS A 242 -0.30 16.38 6.55
N HIS A 243 -0.45 15.59 5.50
CA HIS A 243 0.20 15.85 4.20
C HIS A 243 -0.86 15.74 3.10
N ILE A 244 -0.93 16.75 2.23
CA ILE A 244 -1.88 16.80 1.13
C ILE A 244 -1.14 17.08 -0.17
N GLU A 245 -1.28 16.20 -1.16
CA GLU A 245 -0.90 16.46 -2.55
C GLU A 245 -2.11 16.37 -3.48
N LEU A 246 -2.40 17.47 -4.18
CA LEU A 246 -3.50 17.56 -5.14
C LEU A 246 -2.94 17.76 -6.57
N ALA A 247 -2.90 16.68 -7.35
CA ALA A 247 -2.30 16.72 -8.67
C ALA A 247 -3.32 16.71 -9.81
N LYS A 248 -3.11 17.57 -10.81
CA LYS A 248 -3.89 17.66 -12.07
C LYS A 248 -5.40 17.99 -11.96
N TRP A 249 -5.86 18.45 -10.81
CA TRP A 249 -7.22 18.93 -10.58
C TRP A 249 -7.46 20.33 -11.19
N THR A 250 -8.73 20.67 -11.44
CA THR A 250 -9.16 22.00 -11.92
C THR A 250 -9.75 22.83 -10.77
N PHE A 251 -9.09 23.92 -10.36
CA PHE A 251 -9.45 24.72 -9.19
C PHE A 251 -10.06 26.09 -9.49
N ASN A 252 -10.89 26.21 -10.53
CA ASN A 252 -11.50 27.51 -10.88
C ASN A 252 -12.30 28.08 -9.70
N ASP A 253 -12.04 29.35 -9.36
CA ASP A 253 -12.74 30.13 -8.33
C ASP A 253 -12.85 29.42 -6.96
N CYS A 254 -11.75 28.82 -6.52
CA CYS A 254 -11.64 28.20 -5.20
C CYS A 254 -11.10 29.22 -4.19
N ASP A 255 -11.68 29.23 -2.98
CA ASP A 255 -11.10 29.94 -1.84
C ASP A 255 -10.06 29.04 -1.18
N TRP A 256 -8.81 29.48 -1.11
CA TRP A 256 -7.69 28.75 -0.51
C TRP A 256 -7.43 29.11 0.95
N LYS A 257 -8.17 30.06 1.53
CA LYS A 257 -8.00 30.46 2.95
C LYS A 257 -8.23 29.33 3.94
N TRP A 258 -8.90 28.24 3.54
CA TRP A 258 -9.08 27.07 4.39
C TRP A 258 -7.78 26.40 4.81
N LEU A 259 -6.70 26.52 4.02
CA LEU A 259 -5.39 25.96 4.38
C LEU A 259 -4.87 26.53 5.70
N LYS A 260 -5.14 27.81 6.00
CA LYS A 260 -4.79 28.43 7.30
C LYS A 260 -5.54 27.83 8.48
N LYS A 261 -6.67 27.16 8.22
CA LYS A 261 -7.50 26.50 9.25
C LYS A 261 -7.06 25.06 9.50
N CYS A 262 -6.17 24.49 8.68
CA CYS A 262 -5.61 23.17 8.90
C CYS A 262 -4.50 23.27 9.95
N GLN A 263 -4.78 22.88 11.19
CA GLN A 263 -3.82 23.01 12.31
C GLN A 263 -2.70 21.94 12.29
N ASN A 264 -2.95 20.81 11.63
CA ASN A 264 -2.02 19.67 11.60
C ASN A 264 -1.28 19.52 10.27
N LEU A 265 -1.50 20.43 9.32
CA LEU A 265 -0.94 20.35 7.98
C LEU A 265 0.55 20.68 8.03
N ALA A 266 1.38 19.70 7.74
CA ALA A 266 2.84 19.84 7.70
C ALA A 266 3.35 20.03 6.26
N GLU A 267 2.67 19.42 5.26
CA GLU A 267 3.05 19.58 3.86
C GLU A 267 1.81 19.75 2.98
N PHE A 268 1.91 20.68 2.04
CA PHE A 268 0.92 20.87 0.99
C PHE A 268 1.60 20.87 -0.38
N ALA A 269 1.00 20.19 -1.35
CA ALA A 269 1.48 20.17 -2.71
C ALA A 269 0.34 20.24 -3.71
N ILE A 270 0.55 20.95 -4.82
CA ILE A 270 -0.46 21.12 -5.87
C ILE A 270 0.16 21.24 -7.25
N THR A 271 -0.54 20.78 -8.28
CA THR A 271 -0.21 21.12 -9.68
C THR A 271 -0.80 22.47 -10.06
N ASN A 272 -0.01 23.34 -10.71
CA ASN A 272 -0.44 24.65 -11.20
C ASN A 272 -1.12 25.52 -10.12
N PRO A 273 -0.41 25.89 -9.05
CA PRO A 273 -0.97 26.72 -7.97
C PRO A 273 -1.55 28.03 -8.51
N GLN A 274 -2.73 28.41 -8.01
CA GLN A 274 -3.30 29.73 -8.25
C GLN A 274 -2.61 30.78 -7.39
N THR A 275 -2.64 32.05 -7.80
CA THR A 275 -2.02 33.17 -7.06
C THR A 275 -2.41 33.20 -5.58
N GLN A 276 -3.70 32.94 -5.28
CA GLN A 276 -4.21 32.91 -3.90
C GLN A 276 -3.51 31.86 -3.01
N VAL A 277 -2.99 30.77 -3.57
CA VAL A 277 -2.22 29.77 -2.80
C VAL A 277 -0.93 30.39 -2.26
N PHE A 278 -0.22 31.17 -3.09
CA PHE A 278 0.98 31.90 -2.68
C PHE A 278 0.66 33.01 -1.67
N ASP A 279 -0.48 33.69 -1.80
CA ASP A 279 -0.92 34.69 -0.81
C ASP A 279 -1.22 34.05 0.56
N VAL A 280 -1.60 32.77 0.56
CA VAL A 280 -1.99 32.03 1.76
C VAL A 280 -0.79 31.36 2.44
N LEU A 281 0.07 30.69 1.66
CA LEU A 281 1.18 29.87 2.16
C LEU A 281 2.55 30.55 2.05
N GLY A 282 2.66 31.65 1.30
CA GLY A 282 3.93 32.30 1.00
C GLY A 282 4.56 31.83 -0.32
N ILE A 283 5.61 32.55 -0.73
CA ILE A 283 6.33 32.32 -1.99
C ILE A 283 7.41 31.24 -1.90
N GLU A 284 7.85 30.91 -0.69
CA GLU A 284 8.87 29.87 -0.44
C GLU A 284 8.25 28.50 -0.70
N SER A 285 8.64 27.89 -1.82
CA SER A 285 8.12 26.60 -2.28
C SER A 285 9.14 25.86 -3.13
N GLU A 286 9.00 24.54 -3.22
CA GLU A 286 9.85 23.69 -4.05
C GLU A 286 9.08 23.09 -5.23
N LEU A 287 9.77 22.91 -6.36
CA LEU A 287 9.22 22.23 -7.52
C LEU A 287 9.69 20.79 -7.56
N TYR A 288 8.74 19.86 -7.46
CA TYR A 288 9.00 18.46 -7.68
C TYR A 288 8.47 18.01 -9.03
N ARG A 289 9.25 17.16 -9.72
CA ARG A 289 8.89 16.59 -11.02
C ARG A 289 8.82 15.07 -10.93
N LEU A 290 7.60 14.54 -10.89
CA LEU A 290 7.35 13.12 -10.97
C LEU A 290 7.25 12.66 -12.43
N ARG A 291 8.09 11.69 -12.82
CA ARG A 291 7.99 11.03 -14.12
C ARG A 291 7.05 9.83 -14.02
N ILE A 292 5.88 9.92 -14.65
CA ILE A 292 4.89 8.81 -14.66
C ILE A 292 5.15 7.84 -15.81
N SER A 293 5.59 8.36 -16.96
CA SER A 293 5.95 7.55 -18.13
C SER A 293 7.01 8.26 -18.97
N LYS A 294 7.43 7.65 -20.09
CA LYS A 294 8.37 8.28 -21.01
C LYS A 294 7.90 9.67 -21.48
N ASN A 295 6.59 9.87 -21.65
CA ASN A 295 5.99 11.07 -22.23
C ASN A 295 5.09 11.86 -21.26
N SER A 296 4.92 11.42 -20.02
CA SER A 296 4.05 12.08 -19.02
C SER A 296 4.83 12.44 -17.77
N LYS A 297 4.81 13.73 -17.43
CA LYS A 297 5.39 14.29 -16.21
C LYS A 297 4.29 15.01 -15.42
N ILE A 298 4.28 14.84 -14.11
CA ILE A 298 3.55 15.71 -13.19
C ILE A 298 4.57 16.62 -12.53
N THR A 299 4.34 17.93 -12.61
CA THR A 299 5.06 18.90 -11.80
C THR A 299 4.12 19.34 -10.69
N THR A 300 4.58 19.26 -9.46
CA THR A 300 3.89 19.76 -8.28
C THR A 300 4.76 20.80 -7.60
N THR A 301 4.11 21.83 -7.07
CA THR A 301 4.72 22.85 -6.21
C THR A 301 4.40 22.46 -4.78
N HIS A 302 5.41 22.51 -3.89
CA HIS A 302 5.36 21.99 -2.54
C HIS A 302 5.69 23.07 -1.52
N TRP A 303 5.02 23.04 -0.37
CA TRP A 303 5.26 23.88 0.79
C TRP A 303 5.45 23.00 2.03
N HIS A 304 6.47 23.30 2.82
CA HIS A 304 6.67 22.76 4.17
C HIS A 304 6.19 23.80 5.19
N LEU A 305 5.35 23.37 6.13
CA LEU A 305 4.73 24.22 7.13
C LEU A 305 5.23 23.81 8.53
N ASP A 306 5.70 24.78 9.32
CA ASP A 306 5.96 24.58 10.74
C ASP A 306 4.64 24.65 11.55
N LYS A 307 4.68 24.32 12.85
CA LYS A 307 3.54 24.27 13.78
C LYS A 307 2.70 25.57 13.85
N ASP A 308 3.24 26.70 13.41
CA ASP A 308 2.55 27.99 13.30
C ASP A 308 1.94 28.27 11.90
N ASN A 309 1.92 27.28 10.99
CA ASN A 309 1.60 27.46 9.56
C ASN A 309 2.48 28.51 8.86
N LYS A 310 3.69 28.75 9.38
CA LYS A 310 4.73 29.56 8.74
C LYS A 310 5.66 28.62 7.96
N VAL A 311 6.13 29.06 6.80
CA VAL A 311 7.09 28.27 6.01
C VAL A 311 8.38 28.15 6.82
N ASP A 312 8.77 26.92 7.11
CA ASP A 312 9.99 26.65 7.84
C ASP A 312 11.18 26.84 6.90
N LYS A 313 12.30 27.38 7.40
CA LYS A 313 13.51 27.57 6.60
C LYS A 313 13.93 26.21 6.03
N ILE A 314 13.75 26.06 4.73
CA ILE A 314 13.95 24.86 3.94
C ILE A 314 15.37 24.31 4.19
N SER A 315 15.47 23.19 4.90
CA SER A 315 16.71 22.40 4.94
C SER A 315 16.79 21.58 3.65
N PHE A 316 17.86 21.73 2.87
CA PHE A 316 18.13 20.94 1.64
C PHE A 316 18.15 19.41 1.85
N GLU A 317 18.03 18.95 3.09
CA GLU A 317 18.01 17.55 3.51
C GLU A 317 16.60 16.95 3.66
N SER A 318 15.52 17.74 3.76
CA SER A 318 14.17 17.20 3.94
C SER A 318 13.67 16.44 2.71
N SER A 319 13.08 15.26 2.94
CA SER A 319 12.45 14.45 1.90
C SER A 319 10.94 14.58 2.03
N PHE A 320 10.25 15.02 0.97
CA PHE A 320 8.77 15.11 0.96
C PHE A 320 8.12 13.77 1.24
N TYR A 321 6.99 13.79 1.93
CA TYR A 321 6.33 12.57 2.37
C TYR A 321 5.98 11.61 1.22
N PHE A 322 5.39 12.13 0.13
CA PHE A 322 5.05 11.34 -1.06
C PHE A 322 6.21 11.17 -2.05
N HIS A 323 7.31 11.91 -1.85
CA HIS A 323 8.46 11.87 -2.74
C HIS A 323 9.77 11.73 -1.94
N PRO A 324 9.94 10.63 -1.17
CA PRO A 324 11.16 10.43 -0.43
C PRO A 324 12.34 10.31 -1.40
N LYS A 325 13.49 10.89 -1.04
CA LYS A 325 14.74 10.66 -1.79
C LYS A 325 14.98 9.15 -1.84
N LYS A 326 15.08 8.56 -3.03
CA LYS A 326 15.33 7.12 -3.18
C LYS A 326 16.57 6.74 -2.35
N PRO A 327 16.51 5.69 -1.51
CA PRO A 327 17.74 5.12 -0.98
C PRO A 327 18.62 4.68 -2.15
N PRO A 328 19.97 4.75 -2.02
CA PRO A 328 20.87 4.23 -3.04
C PRO A 328 20.44 2.81 -3.38
N ALA A 329 20.20 2.56 -4.66
CA ALA A 329 19.84 1.24 -5.15
C ALA A 329 20.88 0.24 -4.62
N GLU A 330 20.47 -0.81 -3.91
CA GLU A 330 21.32 -2.00 -3.84
C GLU A 330 21.18 -2.72 -5.18
N PRO A 331 22.23 -2.73 -6.03
CA PRO A 331 22.31 -3.68 -7.11
C PRO A 331 22.72 -5.03 -6.50
N TYR A 332 22.21 -6.14 -7.05
CA TYR A 332 22.95 -7.38 -7.32
C TYR A 332 21.95 -8.51 -7.62
N HIS A 333 22.21 -9.21 -8.72
CA HIS A 333 21.61 -10.48 -9.08
C HIS A 333 22.52 -11.59 -8.55
N ASP A 334 22.01 -12.42 -7.65
CA ASP A 334 22.58 -13.74 -7.39
C ASP A 334 21.42 -14.73 -7.39
N GLU A 335 21.40 -15.59 -8.40
CA GLU A 335 20.31 -16.55 -8.64
C GLU A 335 20.49 -17.83 -7.80
N SER A 336 21.68 -18.05 -7.23
CA SER A 336 22.08 -19.33 -6.62
C SER A 336 21.45 -19.59 -5.24
N LEU A 337 21.26 -18.54 -4.43
CA LEU A 337 20.73 -18.65 -3.06
C LEU A 337 19.21 -18.88 -3.01
N GLU A 338 18.46 -18.36 -4.00
CA GLU A 338 17.01 -18.57 -4.10
C GLU A 338 16.66 -19.99 -4.59
N GLU A 339 17.50 -20.59 -5.44
CA GLU A 339 17.34 -21.96 -5.97
C GLU A 339 17.60 -23.03 -4.90
N PHE A 340 18.51 -22.78 -3.97
CA PHE A 340 18.75 -23.66 -2.82
C PHE A 340 17.54 -23.70 -1.85
N LEU A 341 16.83 -22.58 -1.67
CA LEU A 341 15.65 -22.51 -0.83
C LEU A 341 14.42 -23.18 -1.47
N LEU A 342 14.35 -23.19 -2.81
CA LEU A 342 13.34 -23.95 -3.57
C LEU A 342 13.39 -25.47 -3.32
N HIS A 343 14.52 -26.00 -2.83
CA HIS A 343 14.64 -27.42 -2.47
C HIS A 343 14.38 -27.71 -0.99
N LYS A 344 14.29 -26.68 -0.13
CA LYS A 344 14.07 -26.82 1.32
C LYS A 344 12.68 -26.33 1.78
N LEU A 345 12.03 -25.48 1.00
CA LEU A 345 10.66 -25.00 1.17
C LEU A 345 9.73 -25.80 0.27
#